data_AF-K3WK40-F1
#
_entry.id   AF-K3WK40-F1
#
_cell.length_a   1.000
_cell.length_b   1.000
_cell.length_c   1.000
_cell.angle_alpha   90.00
_cell.angle_beta   90.00
_cell.angle_gamma   90.00
#
_symmetry.space_group_name_H-M   'P 1'
#
loop_
_entity.id
_entity.type
_entity.pdbx_description
1 polymer ?
#
loop_
_entity_poly.entity_id
_entity_poly.type
_entity_poly.pdbx_seq_one_letter_code
_entity_poly.pdbx_strand_id
1 'polypeptide(L)'
;MQLKTTLLAALCLGGSVAVEDAKTLPPPSVHDIAKPLVKIAFGSCNDQSMEQPLWKNIAAHEPELWLWMGDNIYADMREHGGPKPAKMFTEATGEVLLKRYAKLLANPDYSSFVNKTPVIGIWDDHDFGINDADKRYTYRNESQQIFLDFMNEPKDSPRRKQEGIYTSYTVGTGDQTVKFILVDNRYNRDPYGSVDGTFLGEAQWTWLENELMTTTAAFNVIVSGIQILPADRPPLAESWHRFPNQRERLLKILLASNAKGVIMLSGDVHFGEINQVMCSNGDNVFTEITSSGMTHSWMQFHNPDIKFFPAMLFTFANLLLHWEFRPSHDSLYGYINWGKIEFDWDAKPYPVASVKVRGRDDEVKLQHVFESKPSFSATPGDDAIECRPPRQVEPWRRIFWQGTFVATIGLFLLSIMSSGIVLLWLIWYFATKLFSLLAGAAREESGRVEKKEKTN
;
A
#
# COMPACT_ATOMS: atom_id res chain seq x y z
N MET A 1 31.55 -68.48 29.05
CA MET A 1 30.72 -67.73 28.07
C MET A 1 30.74 -66.27 28.48
N GLN A 2 31.75 -65.48 28.07
CA GLN A 2 31.80 -64.73 26.81
C GLN A 2 30.61 -63.76 26.65
N LEU A 3 30.86 -62.47 26.94
CA LEU A 3 30.61 -61.25 26.14
C LEU A 3 30.43 -60.05 27.09
N LYS A 4 31.43 -59.16 27.22
CA LYS A 4 31.72 -57.96 26.40
C LYS A 4 30.83 -56.74 26.76
N THR A 5 31.40 -55.78 27.53
CA THR A 5 31.80 -54.39 27.14
C THR A 5 30.64 -53.41 26.92
N THR A 6 30.60 -52.15 27.36
CA THR A 6 31.41 -51.26 28.22
C THR A 6 30.52 -50.03 28.44
N LEU A 7 30.32 -49.53 29.66
CA LEU A 7 29.75 -48.20 29.88
C LEU A 7 30.84 -47.33 30.52
N LEU A 8 31.38 -46.40 29.73
CA LEU A 8 32.35 -45.42 30.20
C LEU A 8 31.58 -44.30 30.92
N ALA A 9 31.77 -44.19 32.24
CA ALA A 9 31.47 -42.98 32.99
C ALA A 9 32.63 -42.00 32.82
N ALA A 10 32.36 -40.78 32.35
CA ALA A 10 33.35 -39.70 32.33
C ALA A 10 32.71 -38.42 32.88
N LEU A 11 33.10 -38.16 34.13
CA LEU A 11 33.23 -36.92 34.88
C LEU A 11 32.62 -35.63 34.30
N CYS A 12 31.66 -35.09 35.06
CA CYS A 12 31.39 -33.66 35.15
C CYS A 12 32.65 -32.91 35.64
N LEU A 13 33.16 -32.00 34.82
CA LEU A 13 33.95 -30.86 35.29
C LEU A 13 33.20 -29.60 34.86
N GLY A 14 32.61 -28.94 35.85
CA GLY A 14 31.94 -27.65 35.69
C GLY A 14 32.97 -26.58 35.36
N GLY A 15 32.91 -26.08 34.13
CA GLY A 15 33.39 -24.75 33.79
C GLY A 15 32.17 -23.89 33.49
N SER A 16 31.82 -22.96 34.40
CA SER A 16 30.87 -21.91 34.06
C SER A 16 31.57 -20.99 33.06
N VAL A 17 31.29 -21.19 31.77
CA VAL A 17 31.54 -20.15 30.78
C VAL A 17 30.54 -19.05 31.09
N ALA A 18 31.03 -17.94 31.64
CA ALA A 18 30.28 -16.71 31.68
C ALA A 18 29.92 -16.38 30.23
N VAL A 19 28.63 -16.51 29.90
CA VAL A 19 28.10 -15.93 28.66
C VAL A 19 28.20 -14.43 28.88
N GLU A 20 29.21 -13.80 28.29
CA GLU A 20 29.20 -12.36 28.09
C GLU A 20 27.91 -12.04 27.33
N ASP A 21 27.00 -11.31 27.99
CA ASP A 21 25.87 -10.67 27.33
C ASP A 21 26.43 -9.83 26.20
N ALA A 22 26.36 -10.35 24.98
CA ALA A 22 26.62 -9.58 23.78
C ALA A 22 25.63 -8.41 23.80
N LYS A 23 26.09 -7.22 24.19
CA LYS A 23 25.33 -5.99 24.08
C LYS A 23 24.90 -5.86 22.62
N THR A 24 23.64 -6.17 22.36
CA THR A 24 23.01 -5.95 21.07
C THR A 24 23.14 -4.46 20.78
N LEU A 25 23.93 -4.10 19.78
CA LEU A 25 24.03 -2.72 19.32
C LEU A 25 22.62 -2.22 18.97
N PRO A 26 22.30 -0.95 19.25
CA PRO A 26 21.02 -0.38 18.82
C PRO A 26 20.91 -0.49 17.29
N PRO A 27 19.69 -0.61 16.75
CA PRO A 27 19.50 -0.65 15.30
C PRO A 27 20.03 0.65 14.67
N PRO A 28 20.51 0.60 13.41
CA PRO A 28 21.02 1.78 12.71
C PRO A 28 19.99 2.92 12.67
N SER A 29 20.41 4.15 12.96
CA SER A 29 19.55 5.33 12.90
C SER A 29 19.78 6.12 11.60
N VAL A 30 18.73 6.77 11.11
CA VAL A 30 18.84 7.73 9.99
C VAL A 30 19.77 8.90 10.34
N HIS A 31 19.88 9.24 11.63
CA HIS A 31 20.78 10.28 12.12
C HIS A 31 22.26 9.88 12.05
N ASP A 32 22.57 8.60 11.90
CA ASP A 32 23.95 8.10 11.77
C ASP A 32 24.48 8.23 10.32
N ILE A 33 23.60 8.57 9.36
CA ILE A 33 23.97 8.73 7.96
C ILE A 33 24.67 10.09 7.75
N ALA A 34 26.00 10.07 7.82
CA ALA A 34 26.83 11.27 7.69
C ALA A 34 27.15 11.68 6.24
N LYS A 35 26.88 10.81 5.26
CA LYS A 35 27.19 11.04 3.84
C LYS A 35 25.91 11.36 3.04
N PRO A 36 26.02 12.08 1.92
CA PRO A 36 24.93 12.20 0.95
C PRO A 36 24.41 10.83 0.52
N LEU A 37 23.08 10.68 0.51
CA LEU A 37 22.43 9.45 0.08
C LEU A 37 22.65 9.22 -1.41
N VAL A 38 22.94 7.98 -1.77
CA VAL A 38 23.03 7.52 -3.17
C VAL A 38 21.87 6.57 -3.47
N LYS A 39 21.47 5.70 -2.53
CA LYS A 39 20.43 4.68 -2.73
C LYS A 39 19.46 4.59 -1.57
N ILE A 40 18.18 4.68 -1.88
CA ILE A 40 17.07 4.49 -0.92
C ILE A 40 16.14 3.42 -1.48
N ALA A 41 15.61 2.55 -0.64
CA ALA A 41 14.52 1.65 -1.00
C ALA A 41 13.23 2.03 -0.24
N PHE A 42 12.07 1.77 -0.84
CA PHE A 42 10.77 2.11 -0.26
C PHE A 42 9.69 1.09 -0.62
N GLY A 43 8.61 1.05 0.17
CA GLY A 43 7.47 0.17 -0.08
C GLY A 43 6.31 0.39 0.89
N SER A 44 5.17 -0.23 0.57
CA SER A 44 3.94 -0.23 1.38
C SER A 44 3.13 -1.51 1.16
N CYS A 45 2.10 -1.71 1.99
CA CYS A 45 1.15 -2.82 1.88
C CYS A 45 1.83 -4.18 2.05
N ASN A 46 2.37 -4.38 3.25
CA ASN A 46 3.09 -5.58 3.67
C ASN A 46 2.32 -6.36 4.75
N ASP A 47 1.39 -7.22 4.35
CA ASP A 47 0.73 -8.15 5.29
C ASP A 47 1.75 -9.15 5.85
N GLN A 48 2.11 -8.95 7.12
CA GLN A 48 2.99 -9.80 7.91
C GLN A 48 2.54 -11.27 8.03
N SER A 49 1.30 -11.57 7.65
CA SER A 49 0.74 -12.93 7.65
C SER A 49 0.96 -13.68 6.33
N MET A 50 1.50 -13.00 5.32
CA MET A 50 1.74 -13.57 4.00
C MET A 50 3.23 -13.79 3.72
N GLU A 51 3.53 -14.49 2.62
CA GLU A 51 4.89 -14.54 2.07
C GLU A 51 5.36 -13.13 1.72
N GLN A 52 6.58 -12.78 2.12
CA GLN A 52 7.20 -11.48 1.87
C GLN A 52 8.42 -11.68 0.94
N PRO A 53 8.20 -11.96 -0.35
CA PRO A 53 9.26 -12.43 -1.25
C PRO A 53 10.27 -11.35 -1.64
N LEU A 54 9.98 -10.07 -1.35
CA LEU A 54 10.74 -8.94 -1.87
C LEU A 54 11.97 -8.58 -1.02
N TRP A 55 12.03 -8.98 0.26
CA TRP A 55 13.11 -8.57 1.17
C TRP A 55 14.51 -8.97 0.68
N LYS A 56 14.64 -10.15 0.08
CA LYS A 56 15.93 -10.61 -0.47
C LYS A 56 16.39 -9.76 -1.65
N ASN A 57 15.46 -9.38 -2.52
CA ASN A 57 15.75 -8.48 -3.63
C ASN A 57 16.13 -7.10 -3.09
N ILE A 58 15.31 -6.53 -2.19
CA ILE A 58 15.58 -5.22 -1.59
C ILE A 58 16.96 -5.19 -0.92
N ALA A 59 17.29 -6.20 -0.11
CA ALA A 59 18.58 -6.29 0.58
C ALA A 59 19.76 -6.39 -0.40
N ALA A 60 19.61 -7.07 -1.55
CA ALA A 60 20.66 -7.21 -2.55
C ALA A 60 21.02 -5.89 -3.26
N HIS A 61 20.15 -4.86 -3.19
CA HIS A 61 20.46 -3.52 -3.70
C HIS A 61 21.24 -2.65 -2.71
N GLU A 62 21.47 -3.14 -1.48
CA GLU A 62 22.22 -2.46 -0.41
C GLU A 62 21.76 -0.99 -0.20
N PRO A 63 20.46 -0.75 0.05
CA PRO A 63 19.98 0.61 0.28
C PRO A 63 20.57 1.18 1.58
N GLU A 64 20.86 2.48 1.57
CA GLU A 64 21.38 3.21 2.74
C GLU A 64 20.26 3.61 3.70
N LEU A 65 19.01 3.57 3.22
CA LEU A 65 17.80 3.91 3.96
C LEU A 65 16.62 3.10 3.42
N TRP A 66 15.80 2.58 4.33
CA TRP A 66 14.49 2.03 4.01
C TRP A 66 13.38 3.01 4.44
N LEU A 67 12.44 3.24 3.53
CA LEU A 67 11.29 4.11 3.74
C LEU A 67 9.98 3.31 3.65
N TRP A 68 9.32 3.14 4.79
CA TRP A 68 7.95 2.66 4.87
C TRP A 68 6.96 3.77 4.50
N MET A 69 6.02 3.48 3.61
CA MET A 69 5.05 4.46 3.11
C MET A 69 3.62 4.21 3.58
N GLY A 70 3.38 3.24 4.46
CA GLY A 70 2.05 2.88 4.95
C GLY A 70 1.73 1.40 4.82
N ASP A 71 0.72 0.94 5.54
CA ASP A 71 0.34 -0.48 5.63
C ASP A 71 1.54 -1.39 5.89
N ASN A 72 2.36 -1.00 6.86
CA ASN A 72 3.57 -1.74 7.22
C ASN A 72 3.21 -3.12 7.80
N ILE A 73 2.02 -3.20 8.39
CA ILE A 73 1.33 -4.39 8.86
C ILE A 73 -0.18 -4.26 8.56
N TYR A 74 -0.90 -5.39 8.64
CA TYR A 74 -2.37 -5.43 8.58
C TYR A 74 -2.94 -5.91 9.90
N ALA A 75 -3.39 -4.98 10.73
CA ALA A 75 -3.80 -5.27 12.11
C ALA A 75 -5.29 -5.60 12.25
N ASP A 76 -6.12 -4.96 11.45
CA ASP A 76 -7.59 -4.98 11.47
C ASP A 76 -8.23 -6.13 10.67
N MET A 77 -7.40 -6.84 9.90
CA MET A 77 -7.79 -8.04 9.16
C MET A 77 -7.54 -9.32 9.97
N ARG A 78 -8.29 -10.37 9.65
CA ARG A 78 -7.97 -11.72 10.11
C ARG A 78 -6.58 -12.13 9.61
N GLU A 79 -5.79 -12.81 10.46
CA GLU A 79 -4.58 -13.49 9.98
C GLU A 79 -4.90 -14.46 8.83
N HIS A 80 -4.03 -14.51 7.83
CA HIS A 80 -4.09 -15.50 6.78
C HIS A 80 -4.11 -16.93 7.37
N GLY A 81 -5.02 -17.78 6.92
CA GLY A 81 -5.21 -19.14 7.44
C GLY A 81 -6.00 -19.27 8.76
N GLY A 82 -6.43 -18.16 9.39
CA GLY A 82 -7.23 -18.20 10.63
C GLY A 82 -8.71 -18.60 10.42
N PRO A 83 -9.53 -18.72 11.48
CA PRO A 83 -10.96 -18.98 11.37
C PRO A 83 -11.72 -17.81 10.70
N LYS A 84 -12.72 -18.09 9.85
CA LYS A 84 -13.45 -17.05 9.12
C LYS A 84 -14.13 -16.07 10.10
N PRO A 85 -13.88 -14.75 10.01
CA PRO A 85 -14.44 -13.80 10.94
C PRO A 85 -15.87 -13.41 10.52
N ALA A 86 -16.63 -12.82 11.44
CA ALA A 86 -17.97 -12.30 11.13
C ALA A 86 -17.90 -11.02 10.27
N LYS A 87 -16.84 -10.22 10.42
CA LYS A 87 -16.56 -9.00 9.66
C LYS A 87 -15.21 -9.11 8.97
N MET A 88 -15.07 -8.53 7.78
CA MET A 88 -13.80 -8.49 7.05
C MET A 88 -12.75 -7.68 7.81
N PHE A 89 -13.14 -6.52 8.32
CA PHE A 89 -12.31 -5.60 9.10
C PHE A 89 -12.87 -5.41 10.52
N THR A 90 -11.99 -5.31 11.51
CA THR A 90 -12.33 -5.07 12.93
C THR A 90 -11.27 -4.19 13.55
N GLU A 91 -11.68 -3.17 14.32
CA GLU A 91 -10.72 -2.27 14.99
C GLU A 91 -9.65 -3.07 15.74
N ALA A 92 -8.39 -2.79 15.44
CA ALA A 92 -7.26 -3.35 16.15
C ALA A 92 -7.15 -2.70 17.53
N THR A 93 -6.97 -3.48 18.58
CA THR A 93 -6.56 -2.93 19.88
C THR A 93 -5.05 -2.73 19.89
N GLY A 94 -4.52 -2.02 20.89
CA GLY A 94 -3.07 -1.92 21.09
C GLY A 94 -2.38 -3.30 21.19
N GLU A 95 -3.02 -4.29 21.83
CA GLU A 95 -2.49 -5.66 21.90
C GLU A 95 -2.39 -6.32 20.52
N VAL A 96 -3.41 -6.13 19.67
CA VAL A 96 -3.38 -6.63 18.28
C VAL A 96 -2.22 -5.99 17.53
N LEU A 97 -2.09 -4.65 17.57
CA LEU A 97 -1.00 -3.94 16.89
C LEU A 97 0.38 -4.43 17.34
N LEU A 98 0.61 -4.55 18.66
CA LEU A 98 1.87 -5.08 19.21
C LEU A 98 2.20 -6.47 18.66
N LYS A 99 1.21 -7.38 18.64
CA LYS A 99 1.40 -8.74 18.11
C LYS A 99 1.76 -8.72 16.61
N ARG A 100 1.19 -7.80 15.85
CA ARG A 100 1.36 -7.70 14.39
C ARG A 100 2.74 -7.15 14.03
N TYR A 101 3.19 -6.10 14.71
CA TYR A 101 4.56 -5.61 14.58
C TYR A 101 5.60 -6.63 15.03
N ALA A 102 5.36 -7.33 16.15
CA ALA A 102 6.24 -8.41 16.60
C ALA A 102 6.36 -9.53 15.56
N LYS A 103 5.27 -9.87 14.86
CA LYS A 103 5.27 -10.85 13.78
C LYS A 103 6.08 -10.39 12.57
N LEU A 104 6.00 -9.12 12.19
CA LEU A 104 6.85 -8.55 11.13
C LEU A 104 8.33 -8.59 11.54
N LEU A 105 8.67 -8.12 12.73
CA LEU A 105 10.04 -8.13 13.26
C LEU A 105 10.64 -9.54 13.39
N ALA A 106 9.79 -10.56 13.58
CA ALA A 106 10.19 -11.96 13.62
C ALA A 106 10.40 -12.59 12.23
N ASN A 107 10.04 -11.92 11.13
CA ASN A 107 10.36 -12.39 9.79
C ASN A 107 11.89 -12.35 9.60
N PRO A 108 12.55 -13.48 9.27
CA PRO A 108 14.00 -13.56 9.24
C PRO A 108 14.63 -12.66 8.16
N ASP A 109 13.99 -12.52 7.00
CA ASP A 109 14.52 -11.68 5.92
C ASP A 109 14.39 -10.19 6.29
N TYR A 110 13.24 -9.78 6.85
CA TYR A 110 13.06 -8.40 7.33
C TYR A 110 13.97 -8.08 8.51
N SER A 111 14.03 -8.95 9.51
CA SER A 111 14.89 -8.80 10.70
C SER A 111 16.36 -8.64 10.30
N SER A 112 16.85 -9.51 9.40
CA SER A 112 18.22 -9.41 8.88
C SER A 112 18.48 -8.09 8.13
N PHE A 113 17.46 -7.55 7.45
CA PHE A 113 17.54 -6.30 6.71
C PHE A 113 17.59 -5.08 7.64
N VAL A 114 16.62 -4.94 8.56
CA VAL A 114 16.53 -3.76 9.43
C VAL A 114 17.62 -3.68 10.50
N ASN A 115 18.30 -4.80 10.79
CA ASN A 115 19.49 -4.79 11.64
C ASN A 115 20.71 -4.12 10.98
N LYS A 116 20.66 -3.84 9.68
CA LYS A 116 21.76 -3.25 8.90
C LYS A 116 21.40 -1.94 8.21
N THR A 117 20.12 -1.71 7.97
CA THR A 117 19.63 -0.56 7.20
C THR A 117 18.78 0.33 8.11
N PRO A 118 19.10 1.62 8.24
CA PRO A 118 18.22 2.60 8.88
C PRO A 118 16.81 2.59 8.30
N VAL A 119 15.80 2.73 9.16
CA VAL A 119 14.38 2.70 8.77
C VAL A 119 13.69 4.00 9.19
N ILE A 120 13.02 4.65 8.25
CA ILE A 120 12.05 5.72 8.51
C ILE A 120 10.71 5.35 7.89
N GLY A 121 9.63 6.03 8.30
CA GLY A 121 8.32 5.69 7.78
C GLY A 121 7.13 6.34 8.43
N ILE A 122 6.02 6.16 7.74
CA ILE A 122 4.67 6.57 8.12
C ILE A 122 3.75 5.33 8.10
N TRP A 123 2.59 5.43 8.72
CA TRP A 123 1.50 4.44 8.61
C TRP A 123 0.53 4.79 7.49
N ASP A 124 -0.38 3.87 7.24
CA ASP A 124 -1.69 4.14 6.65
C ASP A 124 -2.81 3.53 7.52
N ASP A 125 -3.95 3.11 6.96
CA ASP A 125 -5.12 2.73 7.76
C ASP A 125 -4.98 1.39 8.48
N HIS A 126 -4.37 0.39 7.85
CA HIS A 126 -4.28 -0.96 8.39
C HIS A 126 -3.32 -1.10 9.58
N ASP A 127 -2.28 -0.25 9.62
CA ASP A 127 -1.33 -0.14 10.72
C ASP A 127 -1.60 1.03 11.67
N PHE A 128 -2.49 1.97 11.29
CA PHE A 128 -3.20 2.82 12.24
C PHE A 128 -4.25 2.04 13.03
N GLY A 129 -4.93 1.07 12.40
CA GLY A 129 -5.65 -0.01 13.07
C GLY A 129 -7.08 -0.29 12.62
N ILE A 130 -7.58 0.33 11.55
CA ILE A 130 -8.83 -0.07 10.89
C ILE A 130 -8.91 0.48 9.47
N ASN A 131 -9.36 -0.32 8.50
CA ASN A 131 -9.57 0.10 7.12
C ASN A 131 -10.39 1.41 7.02
N ASP A 132 -9.96 2.32 6.15
CA ASP A 132 -10.48 3.68 6.01
C ASP A 132 -10.54 4.42 7.37
N ALA A 133 -9.56 4.22 8.23
CA ALA A 133 -9.51 4.86 9.55
C ALA A 133 -9.58 6.38 9.47
N ASP A 134 -10.27 6.98 10.44
CA ASP A 134 -10.32 8.41 10.65
C ASP A 134 -10.19 8.73 12.15
N LYS A 135 -10.30 10.01 12.52
CA LYS A 135 -10.12 10.49 13.89
C LYS A 135 -11.07 9.86 14.92
N ARG A 136 -12.12 9.15 14.50
CA ARG A 136 -13.08 8.44 15.35
C ARG A 136 -12.59 7.07 15.83
N TYR A 137 -11.51 6.54 15.26
CA TYR A 137 -10.96 5.25 15.67
C TYR A 137 -10.56 5.25 17.16
N THR A 138 -11.05 4.24 17.88
CA THR A 138 -11.00 4.17 19.35
C THR A 138 -9.58 4.20 19.91
N TYR A 139 -8.63 3.53 19.25
CA TYR A 139 -7.28 3.29 19.79
C TYR A 139 -6.19 4.15 19.13
N ARG A 140 -6.54 5.29 18.52
CA ARG A 140 -5.58 6.11 17.75
C ARG A 140 -4.33 6.54 18.53
N ASN A 141 -4.51 6.94 19.80
CA ASN A 141 -3.40 7.40 20.65
C ASN A 141 -2.46 6.25 21.02
N GLU A 142 -3.02 5.07 21.28
CA GLU A 142 -2.24 3.85 21.58
C GLU A 142 -1.47 3.40 20.33
N SER A 143 -2.11 3.46 19.17
CA SER A 143 -1.53 3.11 17.88
C SER A 143 -0.34 4.02 17.55
N GLN A 144 -0.42 5.33 17.85
CA GLN A 144 0.71 6.25 17.79
C GLN A 144 1.91 5.77 18.61
N GLN A 145 1.70 5.42 19.88
CA GLN A 145 2.82 5.01 20.72
C GLN A 145 3.44 3.69 20.27
N ILE A 146 2.62 2.75 19.81
CA ILE A 146 3.08 1.45 19.30
C ILE A 146 3.85 1.61 18.00
N PHE A 147 3.36 2.42 17.07
CA PHE A 147 4.07 2.74 15.83
C PHE A 147 5.43 3.39 16.13
N LEU A 148 5.46 4.39 17.02
CA LEU A 148 6.71 5.06 17.40
C LEU A 148 7.69 4.11 18.10
N ASP A 149 7.21 3.13 18.86
CA ASP A 149 8.05 2.07 19.41
C ASP A 149 8.60 1.13 18.34
N PHE A 150 7.78 0.75 17.34
CA PHE A 150 8.21 -0.03 16.18
C PHE A 150 9.30 0.68 15.37
N MET A 151 9.17 2.00 15.20
CA MET A 151 10.16 2.84 14.52
C MET A 151 11.39 3.18 15.38
N ASN A 152 11.47 2.66 16.61
CA ASN A 152 12.52 2.93 17.58
C ASN A 152 12.72 4.44 17.86
N GLU A 153 11.62 5.21 17.85
CA GLU A 153 11.61 6.63 18.16
C GLU A 153 12.04 6.85 19.62
N PRO A 154 12.92 7.83 19.94
CA PRO A 154 13.32 8.12 21.30
C PRO A 154 12.13 8.35 22.26
N LYS A 155 12.24 7.89 23.50
CA LYS A 155 11.15 7.99 24.50
C LYS A 155 10.82 9.42 24.92
N ASP A 156 11.78 10.34 24.77
CA ASP A 156 11.65 11.77 25.04
C ASP A 156 11.32 12.61 23.79
N SER A 157 11.19 11.98 22.62
CA SER A 157 10.88 12.66 21.37
C SER A 157 9.59 13.51 21.47
N PRO A 158 9.59 14.76 20.96
CA PRO A 158 8.38 15.59 20.91
C PRO A 158 7.27 14.94 20.06
N ARG A 159 7.63 14.09 19.09
CA ARG A 159 6.68 13.34 18.24
C ARG A 159 5.74 12.43 19.04
N ARG A 160 6.12 12.03 20.26
CA ARG A 160 5.25 11.25 21.16
C ARG A 160 4.14 12.07 21.82
N LYS A 161 4.24 13.39 21.80
CA LYS A 161 3.31 14.33 22.45
C LYS A 161 2.43 15.10 21.47
N GLN A 162 2.83 15.17 20.20
CA GLN A 162 2.01 15.78 19.15
C GLN A 162 0.85 14.87 18.74
N GLU A 163 -0.12 15.43 18.02
CA GLU A 163 -1.25 14.68 17.46
C GLU A 163 -0.88 14.09 16.08
N GLY A 164 -0.63 12.78 16.03
CA GLY A 164 -0.20 12.06 14.83
C GLY A 164 1.31 11.86 14.73
N ILE A 165 1.74 11.04 13.78
CA ILE A 165 3.14 10.62 13.62
C ILE A 165 3.89 11.37 12.53
N TYR A 166 3.38 12.49 12.01
CA TYR A 166 4.09 13.24 10.98
C TYR A 166 5.49 13.69 11.45
N THR A 167 6.47 13.70 10.56
CA THR A 167 7.86 14.06 10.89
C THR A 167 8.67 14.38 9.64
N SER A 168 9.87 14.93 9.81
CA SER A 168 10.83 15.14 8.74
C SER A 168 12.25 14.75 9.13
N TYR A 169 13.04 14.37 8.12
CA TYR A 169 14.46 14.05 8.26
C TYR A 169 15.23 14.75 7.14
N THR A 170 16.35 15.39 7.46
CA THR A 170 17.27 15.94 6.46
C THR A 170 18.56 15.16 6.54
N VAL A 171 18.95 14.52 5.43
CA VAL A 171 20.12 13.63 5.35
C VAL A 171 21.07 14.13 4.28
N GLY A 172 22.37 14.06 4.56
CA GLY A 172 23.45 14.52 3.68
C GLY A 172 24.10 15.82 4.16
N THR A 173 24.89 16.46 3.30
CA THR A 173 25.70 17.62 3.66
C THR A 173 25.75 18.64 2.52
N GLY A 174 25.70 19.94 2.86
CA GLY A 174 25.80 21.01 1.87
C GLY A 174 24.67 20.97 0.85
N ASP A 175 25.00 21.08 -0.44
CA ASP A 175 24.02 21.04 -1.53
C ASP A 175 23.58 19.60 -1.87
N GLN A 176 24.18 18.58 -1.26
CA GLN A 176 23.85 17.17 -1.47
C GLN A 176 23.02 16.63 -0.29
N THR A 177 21.89 17.29 -0.05
CA THR A 177 20.96 16.94 1.02
C THR A 177 19.60 16.55 0.46
N VAL A 178 18.99 15.53 1.06
CA VAL A 178 17.61 15.09 0.81
C VAL A 178 16.79 15.34 2.06
N LYS A 179 15.65 15.98 1.90
CA LYS A 179 14.68 16.17 2.98
C LYS A 179 13.49 15.24 2.77
N PHE A 180 13.22 14.37 3.74
CA PHE A 180 12.03 13.53 3.80
C PHE A 180 10.97 14.25 4.63
N ILE A 181 9.76 14.34 4.12
CA ILE A 181 8.60 14.96 4.76
C ILE A 181 7.49 13.91 4.79
N LEU A 182 7.26 13.31 5.94
CA LEU A 182 6.34 12.19 6.13
C LEU A 182 5.05 12.72 6.74
N VAL A 183 3.94 12.65 6.00
CA VAL A 183 2.66 13.22 6.42
C VAL A 183 1.69 12.14 6.88
N ASP A 184 1.15 12.32 8.08
CA ASP A 184 0.09 11.49 8.65
C ASP A 184 -1.28 11.90 8.07
N ASN A 185 -1.92 10.99 7.36
CA ASN A 185 -3.21 11.19 6.71
C ASN A 185 -4.40 10.56 7.48
N ARG A 186 -4.18 10.04 8.70
CA ARG A 186 -5.19 9.27 9.45
C ARG A 186 -5.58 9.94 10.77
N TYR A 187 -4.60 10.39 11.56
CA TYR A 187 -4.84 10.78 12.95
C TYR A 187 -5.89 11.89 13.14
N ASN A 188 -5.79 12.94 12.33
CA ASN A 188 -6.68 14.11 12.38
C ASN A 188 -7.82 14.04 11.35
N ARG A 189 -7.96 12.91 10.66
CA ARG A 189 -8.84 12.82 9.51
C ARG A 189 -10.31 12.91 9.87
N ASP A 190 -11.01 13.81 9.20
CA ASP A 190 -12.46 13.86 9.23
C ASP A 190 -13.07 12.68 8.46
N PRO A 191 -14.28 12.23 8.82
CA PRO A 191 -14.98 11.24 8.02
C PRO A 191 -15.13 11.70 6.57
N TYR A 192 -15.04 10.77 5.64
CA TYR A 192 -15.32 11.08 4.25
C TYR A 192 -16.72 11.66 4.05
N GLY A 193 -16.83 12.68 3.20
CA GLY A 193 -18.08 13.40 2.95
C GLY A 193 -18.34 14.55 3.92
N SER A 194 -17.46 14.81 4.88
CA SER A 194 -17.49 16.03 5.68
C SER A 194 -17.34 17.27 4.79
N VAL A 195 -18.28 18.21 4.93
CA VAL A 195 -18.22 19.53 4.28
C VAL A 195 -17.00 20.27 4.82
N ASP A 196 -16.14 20.73 3.91
CA ASP A 196 -14.87 21.40 4.24
C ASP A 196 -13.96 20.60 5.20
N GLY A 197 -14.03 19.27 5.11
CA GLY A 197 -13.25 18.38 5.97
C GLY A 197 -11.74 18.55 5.83
N THR A 198 -11.01 18.21 6.88
CA THR A 198 -9.55 18.17 6.93
C THR A 198 -9.03 16.76 7.16
N PHE A 199 -7.81 16.48 6.73
CA PHE A 199 -7.17 15.20 7.03
C PHE A 199 -5.82 15.27 7.74
N LEU A 200 -5.06 16.36 7.57
CA LEU A 200 -3.83 16.60 8.32
C LEU A 200 -4.09 17.30 9.66
N GLY A 201 -5.11 18.16 9.72
CA GLY A 201 -5.31 19.11 10.82
C GLY A 201 -4.36 20.31 10.74
N GLU A 202 -4.74 21.44 11.37
CA GLU A 202 -4.03 22.71 11.18
C GLU A 202 -2.60 22.71 11.73
N ALA A 203 -2.33 22.03 12.85
CA ALA A 203 -0.97 21.96 13.40
C ALA A 203 0.01 21.31 12.42
N GLN A 204 -0.40 20.21 11.78
CA GLN A 204 0.40 19.53 10.76
C GLN A 204 0.49 20.34 9.47
N TRP A 205 -0.54 21.08 9.09
CA TRP A 205 -0.46 21.99 7.93
C TRP A 205 0.54 23.12 8.13
N THR A 206 0.50 23.79 9.28
CA THR A 206 1.47 24.84 9.62
C THR A 206 2.89 24.28 9.64
N TRP A 207 3.06 23.07 10.19
CA TRP A 207 4.33 22.36 10.14
C TRP A 207 4.78 22.08 8.70
N LEU A 208 3.92 21.48 7.86
CA LEU A 208 4.24 21.12 6.47
C LEU A 208 4.58 22.34 5.62
N GLU A 209 3.83 23.43 5.78
CA GLU A 209 4.12 24.70 5.14
C GLU A 209 5.51 25.22 5.56
N ASN A 210 5.82 25.22 6.86
CA ASN A 210 7.15 25.61 7.33
C ASN A 210 8.26 24.71 6.77
N GLU A 211 8.06 23.38 6.74
CA GLU A 211 9.05 22.44 6.21
C GLU A 211 9.39 22.73 4.74
N LEU A 212 8.38 23.05 3.93
CA LEU A 212 8.56 23.35 2.50
C LEU A 212 9.09 24.76 2.26
N MET A 213 8.57 25.77 2.97
CA MET A 213 8.98 27.17 2.79
C MET A 213 10.43 27.44 3.26
N THR A 214 10.97 26.61 4.17
CA THR A 214 12.31 26.80 4.75
C THR A 214 13.36 25.82 4.23
N THR A 215 12.96 24.85 3.41
CA THR A 215 13.90 23.83 2.92
C THR A 215 14.96 24.43 2.00
N THR A 216 16.21 24.02 2.22
CA THR A 216 17.33 24.29 1.31
C THR A 216 17.80 23.02 0.58
N ALA A 217 17.14 21.88 0.83
CA ALA A 217 17.53 20.60 0.28
C ALA A 217 17.39 20.55 -1.24
N ALA A 218 18.28 19.80 -1.90
CA ALA A 218 18.24 19.58 -3.35
C ALA A 218 17.04 18.72 -3.76
N PHE A 219 16.66 17.74 -2.93
CA PHE A 219 15.46 16.94 -3.12
C PHE A 219 14.58 16.98 -1.89
N ASN A 220 13.27 17.10 -2.11
CA ASN A 220 12.25 17.11 -1.07
C ASN A 220 11.27 15.96 -1.34
N VAL A 221 11.40 14.88 -0.57
CA VAL A 221 10.61 13.65 -0.71
C VAL A 221 9.41 13.71 0.23
N ILE A 222 8.22 13.89 -0.32
CA ILE A 222 6.95 13.92 0.41
C ILE A 222 6.34 12.52 0.37
N VAL A 223 6.00 11.97 1.54
CA VAL A 223 5.53 10.58 1.68
C VAL A 223 4.15 10.58 2.35
N SER A 224 3.17 9.94 1.72
CA SER A 224 1.80 9.80 2.24
C SER A 224 1.33 8.35 2.15
N GLY A 225 0.52 7.90 3.13
CA GLY A 225 -0.11 6.56 3.10
C GLY A 225 -0.92 6.32 1.84
N ILE A 226 -1.73 7.31 1.46
CA ILE A 226 -2.61 7.27 0.29
C ILE A 226 -2.12 8.17 -0.85
N GLN A 227 -2.67 7.99 -2.05
CA GLN A 227 -2.28 8.78 -3.21
C GLN A 227 -2.68 10.27 -3.12
N ILE A 228 -1.78 11.14 -3.57
CA ILE A 228 -1.85 12.60 -3.43
C ILE A 228 -2.48 13.27 -4.66
N LEU A 229 -1.93 13.00 -5.84
CA LEU A 229 -2.24 13.71 -7.08
C LEU A 229 -3.51 13.26 -7.81
N PRO A 230 -3.87 11.97 -7.93
CA PRO A 230 -4.95 11.55 -8.80
C PRO A 230 -6.31 12.02 -8.29
N ALA A 231 -7.09 12.64 -9.19
CA ALA A 231 -8.46 13.12 -8.94
C ALA A 231 -9.49 12.49 -9.90
N ASP A 232 -9.12 11.39 -10.56
CA ASP A 232 -9.94 10.59 -11.47
C ASP A 232 -10.33 9.24 -10.85
N ARG A 233 -10.12 9.08 -9.54
CA ARG A 233 -10.41 7.85 -8.80
C ARG A 233 -11.91 7.61 -8.64
N PRO A 234 -12.35 6.33 -8.59
CA PRO A 234 -13.72 6.01 -8.23
C PRO A 234 -14.09 6.60 -6.86
N PRO A 235 -15.38 6.96 -6.61
CA PRO A 235 -15.78 7.63 -5.37
C PRO A 235 -15.50 6.89 -4.06
N LEU A 236 -15.25 5.58 -4.11
CA LEU A 236 -14.94 4.76 -2.94
C LEU A 236 -13.43 4.62 -2.67
N ALA A 237 -12.58 4.94 -3.64
CA ALA A 237 -11.14 4.83 -3.46
C ALA A 237 -10.62 5.93 -2.52
N GLU A 238 -9.67 5.57 -1.66
CA GLU A 238 -8.98 6.52 -0.82
C GLU A 238 -7.92 7.29 -1.64
N SER A 239 -7.89 8.61 -1.46
CA SER A 239 -6.90 9.52 -2.02
C SER A 239 -7.15 10.91 -1.47
N TRP A 240 -6.19 11.82 -1.65
CA TRP A 240 -6.36 13.22 -1.27
C TRP A 240 -7.49 13.91 -2.03
N HIS A 241 -7.91 13.38 -3.19
CA HIS A 241 -9.06 13.91 -3.93
C HIS A 241 -10.38 13.86 -3.15
N ARG A 242 -10.48 13.00 -2.13
CA ARG A 242 -11.63 12.99 -1.21
C ARG A 242 -11.72 14.26 -0.35
N PHE A 243 -10.65 15.05 -0.29
CA PHE A 243 -10.58 16.37 0.35
C PHE A 243 -9.95 17.39 -0.62
N PRO A 244 -10.68 17.85 -1.66
CA PRO A 244 -10.10 18.63 -2.75
C PRO A 244 -9.41 19.92 -2.29
N ASN A 245 -9.97 20.63 -1.30
CA ASN A 245 -9.38 21.85 -0.73
C ASN A 245 -8.01 21.58 -0.07
N GLN A 246 -7.85 20.40 0.54
CA GLN A 246 -6.60 20.00 1.19
C GLN A 246 -5.52 19.67 0.15
N ARG A 247 -5.92 19.00 -0.95
CA ARG A 247 -5.04 18.74 -2.10
C ARG A 247 -4.60 20.03 -2.79
N GLU A 248 -5.53 20.96 -3.00
CA GLU A 248 -5.23 22.29 -3.56
C GLU A 248 -4.27 23.08 -2.65
N ARG A 249 -4.49 23.05 -1.32
CA ARG A 249 -3.59 23.70 -0.34
C ARG A 249 -2.15 23.21 -0.47
N LEU A 250 -1.92 21.90 -0.65
CA LEU A 250 -0.57 21.38 -0.89
C LEU A 250 0.02 21.93 -2.19
N LEU A 251 -0.71 21.87 -3.30
CA LEU A 251 -0.23 22.38 -4.59
C LEU A 251 0.15 23.86 -4.51
N LYS A 252 -0.66 24.66 -3.82
CA LYS A 252 -0.38 26.08 -3.56
C LYS A 252 0.91 26.27 -2.77
N ILE A 253 1.13 25.51 -1.69
CA ILE A 253 2.37 25.58 -0.90
C ILE A 253 3.59 25.20 -1.75
N LEU A 254 3.48 24.12 -2.54
CA LEU A 254 4.57 23.69 -3.42
C LEU A 254 4.98 24.80 -4.40
N LEU A 255 4.00 25.43 -5.04
CA LEU A 255 4.22 26.54 -5.98
C LEU A 255 4.76 27.81 -5.30
N ALA A 256 4.50 28.01 -4.02
CA ALA A 256 5.00 29.15 -3.25
C ALA A 256 6.39 28.93 -2.64
N SER A 257 6.77 27.67 -2.38
CA SER A 257 7.92 27.32 -1.55
C SER A 257 9.30 27.45 -2.21
N ASN A 258 9.36 27.45 -3.55
CA ASN A 258 10.62 27.34 -4.29
C ASN A 258 11.42 26.06 -3.94
N ALA A 259 10.75 25.04 -3.38
CA ALA A 259 11.36 23.76 -3.06
C ALA A 259 11.90 23.09 -4.33
N LYS A 260 13.08 22.48 -4.20
CA LYS A 260 13.78 21.81 -5.31
C LYS A 260 13.48 20.32 -5.31
N GLY A 261 13.45 19.71 -6.49
CA GLY A 261 13.45 18.25 -6.63
C GLY A 261 12.35 17.58 -5.82
N VAL A 262 11.11 18.09 -5.93
CA VAL A 262 9.96 17.54 -5.19
C VAL A 262 9.61 16.17 -5.75
N ILE A 263 9.69 15.14 -4.90
CA ILE A 263 9.33 13.75 -5.20
C ILE A 263 8.17 13.38 -4.28
N MET A 264 7.03 12.98 -4.84
CA MET A 264 5.92 12.46 -4.04
C MET A 264 5.88 10.93 -4.11
N LEU A 265 5.72 10.28 -2.96
CA LEU A 265 5.62 8.83 -2.84
C LEU A 265 4.36 8.43 -2.08
N SER A 266 3.71 7.34 -2.52
CA SER A 266 2.45 6.87 -1.92
C SER A 266 2.24 5.34 -1.96
N GLY A 267 1.28 4.87 -1.16
CA GLY A 267 0.89 3.47 -0.98
C GLY A 267 -0.60 3.16 -1.25
N ASP A 268 -1.21 2.35 -0.37
CA ASP A 268 -2.65 1.98 -0.29
C ASP A 268 -3.22 1.12 -1.43
N VAL A 269 -2.99 1.50 -2.68
CA VAL A 269 -3.82 1.02 -3.81
C VAL A 269 -3.50 -0.40 -4.32
N HIS A 270 -2.49 -1.08 -3.78
CA HIS A 270 -2.03 -2.42 -4.14
C HIS A 270 -1.57 -2.59 -5.61
N PHE A 271 -1.02 -1.53 -6.21
CA PHE A 271 -0.29 -1.56 -7.48
C PHE A 271 0.76 -0.44 -7.55
N GLY A 272 1.68 -0.53 -8.52
CA GLY A 272 2.60 0.55 -8.85
C GLY A 272 2.01 1.50 -9.88
N GLU A 273 2.26 2.81 -9.77
CA GLU A 273 1.73 3.81 -10.70
C GLU A 273 2.57 5.09 -10.71
N ILE A 274 2.51 5.83 -11.83
CA ILE A 274 3.04 7.19 -11.92
C ILE A 274 1.88 8.14 -12.22
N ASN A 275 1.71 9.15 -11.37
CA ASN A 275 0.71 10.20 -11.54
C ASN A 275 1.41 11.56 -11.67
N GLN A 276 0.82 12.46 -12.46
CA GLN A 276 1.34 13.81 -12.68
C GLN A 276 0.23 14.85 -12.64
N VAL A 277 0.63 16.06 -12.26
CA VAL A 277 -0.19 17.27 -12.35
C VAL A 277 0.65 18.37 -12.97
N MET A 278 0.07 19.08 -13.93
CA MET A 278 0.68 20.23 -14.59
C MET A 278 0.04 21.51 -14.06
N CYS A 279 0.84 22.40 -13.50
CA CYS A 279 0.45 23.70 -12.99
C CYS A 279 1.20 24.81 -13.75
N SER A 280 0.79 26.08 -13.58
CA SER A 280 1.47 27.22 -14.21
C SER A 280 1.59 27.06 -15.73
N ASN A 281 0.49 26.70 -16.41
CA ASN A 281 0.47 26.39 -17.84
C ASN A 281 1.44 25.27 -18.32
N GLY A 282 1.94 24.44 -17.41
CA GLY A 282 2.87 23.35 -17.71
C GLY A 282 4.31 23.61 -17.32
N ASP A 283 4.63 24.80 -16.80
CA ASP A 283 5.98 25.13 -16.33
C ASP A 283 6.39 24.35 -15.08
N ASN A 284 5.40 23.98 -14.26
CA ASN A 284 5.57 23.17 -13.06
C ASN A 284 4.84 21.84 -13.25
N VAL A 285 5.59 20.74 -13.28
CA VAL A 285 5.04 19.37 -13.32
C VAL A 285 5.39 18.66 -12.01
N PHE A 286 4.36 18.37 -11.23
CA PHE A 286 4.51 17.58 -10.01
C PHE A 286 4.26 16.11 -10.32
N THR A 287 5.16 15.25 -9.89
CA THR A 287 5.09 13.80 -10.14
C THR A 287 5.04 13.03 -8.83
N GLU A 288 4.14 12.07 -8.79
CA GLU A 288 3.94 11.10 -7.72
C GLU A 288 4.25 9.69 -8.22
N ILE A 289 5.02 8.94 -7.45
CA ILE A 289 5.34 7.53 -7.70
C ILE A 289 4.72 6.68 -6.60
N THR A 290 3.73 5.88 -6.96
CA THR A 290 3.10 4.92 -6.06
C THR A 290 3.82 3.58 -6.16
N SER A 291 4.21 3.01 -5.02
CA SER A 291 4.68 1.62 -4.92
C SER A 291 3.90 0.94 -3.79
N SER A 292 2.82 0.30 -4.20
CA SER A 292 1.85 -0.31 -3.28
C SER A 292 1.66 -1.79 -3.63
N GLY A 293 1.84 -2.65 -2.62
CA GLY A 293 1.62 -4.09 -2.73
C GLY A 293 2.90 -4.90 -2.64
N MET A 294 3.53 -4.96 -1.47
CA MET A 294 4.71 -5.81 -1.26
C MET A 294 4.36 -7.29 -1.15
N THR A 295 3.19 -7.60 -0.59
CA THR A 295 2.73 -8.99 -0.40
C THR A 295 1.53 -9.35 -1.27
N HIS A 296 0.70 -8.38 -1.65
CA HIS A 296 -0.49 -8.61 -2.47
C HIS A 296 -0.75 -7.47 -3.44
N SER A 297 -1.44 -7.78 -4.54
CA SER A 297 -1.76 -6.81 -5.58
C SER A 297 -3.05 -7.16 -6.31
N TRP A 298 -3.56 -6.24 -7.13
CA TRP A 298 -4.77 -6.48 -7.95
C TRP A 298 -4.63 -7.65 -8.93
N MET A 299 -3.45 -7.84 -9.51
CA MET A 299 -3.18 -8.95 -10.43
C MET A 299 -2.77 -10.25 -9.72
N GLN A 300 -2.44 -10.19 -8.43
CA GLN A 300 -2.09 -11.34 -7.58
C GLN A 300 -2.93 -11.31 -6.30
N PHE A 301 -4.23 -11.48 -6.46
CA PHE A 301 -5.15 -11.52 -5.32
C PHE A 301 -5.12 -12.89 -4.64
N HIS A 302 -5.04 -12.90 -3.30
CA HIS A 302 -4.69 -14.10 -2.53
C HIS A 302 -5.88 -14.98 -2.15
N ASN A 303 -7.12 -14.53 -2.40
CA ASN A 303 -8.30 -15.36 -2.17
C ASN A 303 -8.51 -16.31 -3.38
N PRO A 304 -8.27 -17.63 -3.25
CA PRO A 304 -8.30 -18.56 -4.37
C PRO A 304 -9.68 -18.65 -5.05
N ASP A 305 -10.75 -18.41 -4.30
CA ASP A 305 -12.13 -18.54 -4.79
C ASP A 305 -12.53 -17.41 -5.75
N ILE A 306 -11.89 -16.24 -5.63
CA ILE A 306 -12.25 -15.05 -6.41
C ILE A 306 -11.06 -14.39 -7.11
N LYS A 307 -9.84 -14.93 -7.02
CA LYS A 307 -8.60 -14.26 -7.50
C LYS A 307 -8.67 -13.71 -8.93
N PHE A 308 -9.42 -14.36 -9.82
CA PHE A 308 -9.55 -13.94 -11.21
C PHE A 308 -10.46 -12.72 -11.39
N PHE A 309 -11.43 -12.52 -10.50
CA PHE A 309 -12.43 -11.45 -10.65
C PHE A 309 -11.85 -10.05 -10.41
N PRO A 310 -11.10 -9.78 -9.31
CA PRO A 310 -10.40 -8.51 -9.14
C PRO A 310 -9.41 -8.23 -10.27
N ALA A 311 -8.60 -9.21 -10.68
CA ALA A 311 -7.63 -9.05 -11.78
C ALA A 311 -8.31 -8.73 -13.11
N MET A 312 -9.41 -9.41 -13.43
CA MET A 312 -10.22 -9.13 -14.63
C MET A 312 -10.84 -7.73 -14.57
N LEU A 313 -11.46 -7.36 -13.45
CA LEU A 313 -12.07 -6.03 -13.27
C LEU A 313 -11.01 -4.92 -13.39
N PHE A 314 -9.87 -5.11 -12.75
CA PHE A 314 -8.73 -4.20 -12.81
C PHE A 314 -8.20 -4.07 -14.24
N THR A 315 -8.00 -5.18 -14.94
CA THR A 315 -7.54 -5.19 -16.34
C THR A 315 -8.53 -4.45 -17.23
N PHE A 316 -9.82 -4.74 -17.10
CA PHE A 316 -10.87 -4.11 -17.90
C PHE A 316 -11.01 -2.61 -17.61
N ALA A 317 -10.94 -2.21 -16.34
CA ALA A 317 -10.96 -0.80 -15.96
C ALA A 317 -9.77 -0.03 -16.53
N ASN A 318 -8.57 -0.62 -16.49
CA ASN A 318 -7.36 0.01 -17.03
C ASN A 318 -7.29 -0.01 -18.56
N LEU A 319 -7.97 -0.96 -19.22
CA LEU A 319 -8.12 -0.96 -20.67
C LEU A 319 -9.09 0.11 -21.16
N LEU A 320 -10.22 0.29 -20.46
CA LEU A 320 -11.35 1.08 -20.95
C LEU A 320 -11.38 2.52 -20.43
N LEU A 321 -11.02 2.72 -19.16
CA LEU A 321 -11.14 4.03 -18.51
C LEU A 321 -9.91 4.89 -18.81
N HIS A 322 -10.16 6.19 -18.94
CA HIS A 322 -9.11 7.17 -19.18
C HIS A 322 -8.61 7.72 -17.84
N TRP A 323 -7.46 7.21 -17.38
CA TRP A 323 -6.79 7.67 -16.15
C TRP A 323 -5.96 8.93 -16.41
N GLU A 324 -6.61 10.09 -16.41
CA GLU A 324 -6.08 11.38 -16.88
C GLU A 324 -4.79 11.81 -16.17
N PHE A 325 -4.61 11.40 -14.91
CA PHE A 325 -3.41 11.75 -14.11
C PHE A 325 -2.18 10.94 -14.48
N ARG A 326 -2.31 9.82 -15.19
CA ARG A 326 -1.16 9.07 -15.69
C ARG A 326 -0.55 9.78 -16.90
N PRO A 327 0.78 9.97 -16.96
CA PRO A 327 1.42 10.57 -18.13
C PRO A 327 1.28 9.72 -19.40
N SER A 328 1.26 8.39 -19.26
CA SER A 328 1.01 7.45 -20.34
C SER A 328 0.08 6.31 -19.88
N HIS A 329 -0.47 5.54 -20.83
CA HIS A 329 -1.27 4.36 -20.49
C HIS A 329 -0.46 3.31 -19.72
N ASP A 330 0.81 3.16 -20.04
CA ASP A 330 1.76 2.20 -19.43
C ASP A 330 2.33 2.67 -18.08
N SER A 331 1.85 3.78 -17.52
CA SER A 331 2.28 4.30 -16.22
C SER A 331 1.67 3.54 -15.03
N LEU A 332 1.48 2.22 -15.18
CA LEU A 332 0.82 1.32 -14.24
C LEU A 332 1.50 -0.05 -14.21
N TYR A 333 1.64 -0.63 -13.01
CA TYR A 333 2.08 -2.01 -12.81
C TYR A 333 1.24 -2.72 -11.74
N GLY A 334 0.36 -3.63 -12.15
CA GLY A 334 -0.64 -4.26 -11.28
C GLY A 334 -0.17 -5.43 -10.40
N TYR A 335 1.12 -5.76 -10.39
CA TYR A 335 1.69 -6.89 -9.65
C TYR A 335 2.44 -6.40 -8.39
N ILE A 336 2.83 -7.34 -7.51
CA ILE A 336 3.60 -6.97 -6.31
C ILE A 336 4.91 -6.27 -6.68
N ASN A 337 5.25 -5.24 -5.91
CA ASN A 337 6.31 -4.31 -6.26
C ASN A 337 6.96 -3.65 -5.04
N TRP A 338 8.11 -3.06 -5.27
CA TRP A 338 8.86 -2.22 -4.33
C TRP A 338 9.58 -1.12 -5.10
N GLY A 339 10.03 -0.07 -4.40
CA GLY A 339 10.62 1.10 -5.02
C GLY A 339 12.08 1.37 -4.62
N LYS A 340 12.82 2.05 -5.50
CA LYS A 340 14.18 2.53 -5.26
C LYS A 340 14.37 3.95 -5.77
N ILE A 341 15.13 4.76 -5.05
CA ILE A 341 15.64 6.07 -5.50
C ILE A 341 17.15 5.98 -5.63
N GLU A 342 17.68 6.45 -6.75
CA GLU A 342 19.11 6.57 -7.01
C GLU A 342 19.45 8.03 -7.32
N PHE A 343 20.33 8.65 -6.52
CA PHE A 343 20.76 10.02 -6.73
C PHE A 343 22.07 10.07 -7.52
N ASP A 344 22.06 10.83 -8.60
CA ASP A 344 23.26 11.27 -9.30
C ASP A 344 23.47 12.75 -9.01
N TRP A 345 24.37 13.00 -8.04
CA TRP A 345 24.71 14.33 -7.58
C TRP A 345 25.60 15.11 -8.56
N ASP A 346 26.26 14.42 -9.49
CA ASP A 346 27.21 15.01 -10.43
C ASP A 346 26.55 15.44 -11.74
N ALA A 347 25.33 14.96 -11.99
CA ALA A 347 24.50 15.37 -13.12
C ALA A 347 24.40 16.90 -13.27
N LYS A 348 24.37 17.36 -14.54
CA LYS A 348 24.34 18.77 -14.93
C LYS A 348 23.16 19.03 -15.88
N PRO A 349 22.48 20.20 -15.79
CA PRO A 349 22.82 21.35 -14.94
C PRO A 349 22.39 21.20 -13.47
N TYR A 350 21.56 20.22 -13.15
CA TYR A 350 21.10 19.91 -11.79
C TYR A 350 21.39 18.45 -11.43
N PRO A 351 21.61 18.14 -10.14
CA PRO A 351 21.50 16.78 -9.64
C PRO A 351 20.19 16.12 -10.07
N VAL A 352 20.21 14.80 -10.28
CA VAL A 352 19.01 14.04 -10.64
C VAL A 352 18.75 12.88 -9.68
N ALA A 353 17.48 12.57 -9.46
CA ALA A 353 17.04 11.40 -8.71
C ALA A 353 16.23 10.49 -9.65
N SER A 354 16.71 9.27 -9.88
CA SER A 354 15.97 8.26 -10.63
C SER A 354 15.15 7.42 -9.66
N VAL A 355 13.83 7.54 -9.74
CA VAL A 355 12.89 6.77 -8.94
C VAL A 355 12.33 5.63 -9.79
N LYS A 356 12.46 4.40 -9.30
CA LYS A 356 12.10 3.17 -10.03
C LYS A 356 11.18 2.32 -9.18
N VAL A 357 10.12 1.79 -9.77
CA VAL A 357 9.30 0.70 -9.21
C VAL A 357 9.73 -0.60 -9.86
N ARG A 358 10.01 -1.61 -9.04
CA ARG A 358 10.51 -2.93 -9.46
C ARG A 358 9.50 -4.03 -9.11
N GLY A 359 9.43 -5.04 -9.95
CA GLY A 359 8.59 -6.22 -9.72
C GLY A 359 9.24 -7.26 -8.81
N ARG A 360 8.52 -8.37 -8.58
CA ARG A 360 9.07 -9.58 -7.92
C ARG A 360 10.29 -10.16 -8.65
N ASP A 361 10.33 -10.00 -9.96
CA ASP A 361 11.43 -10.41 -10.83
C ASP A 361 12.66 -9.48 -10.74
N ASP A 362 12.60 -8.45 -9.88
CA ASP A 362 13.61 -7.40 -9.74
C ASP A 362 13.88 -6.64 -11.04
N GLU A 363 12.93 -6.58 -11.97
CA GLU A 363 13.04 -5.77 -13.19
C GLU A 363 12.40 -4.38 -13.01
N VAL A 364 12.89 -3.37 -13.73
CA VAL A 364 12.27 -2.03 -13.74
C VAL A 364 10.91 -2.12 -14.43
N LYS A 365 9.83 -1.71 -13.75
CA LYS A 365 8.48 -1.71 -14.31
C LYS A 365 7.99 -0.30 -14.59
N LEU A 366 8.28 0.62 -13.66
CA LEU A 366 8.01 2.05 -13.82
C LEU A 366 9.26 2.82 -13.43
N GLN A 367 9.49 3.96 -14.08
CA GLN A 367 10.58 4.86 -13.73
C GLN A 367 10.26 6.30 -14.06
N HIS A 368 10.78 7.21 -13.24
CA HIS A 368 10.79 8.64 -13.52
C HIS A 368 12.11 9.25 -13.04
N VAL A 369 12.57 10.30 -13.71
CA VAL A 369 13.77 11.03 -13.32
C VAL A 369 13.36 12.43 -12.90
N PHE A 370 13.75 12.81 -11.69
CA PHE A 370 13.51 14.11 -11.10
C PHE A 370 14.79 14.92 -11.16
N GLU A 371 14.69 16.15 -11.64
CA GLU A 371 15.78 17.11 -11.53
C GLU A 371 15.62 17.92 -10.22
N SER A 372 16.73 18.26 -9.57
CA SER A 372 16.77 19.18 -8.42
C SER A 372 16.51 20.65 -8.84
N LYS A 373 15.53 20.86 -9.71
CA LYS A 373 15.08 22.18 -10.17
C LYS A 373 14.07 22.76 -9.16
N PRO A 374 14.13 24.07 -8.85
CA PRO A 374 13.09 24.72 -8.06
C PRO A 374 11.75 24.75 -8.80
N SER A 375 10.66 24.52 -8.07
CA SER A 375 9.30 24.78 -8.52
C SER A 375 8.80 26.09 -7.91
N PHE A 376 8.46 27.07 -8.73
CA PHE A 376 7.98 28.37 -8.28
C PHE A 376 6.92 28.93 -9.23
N SER A 377 5.95 29.63 -8.66
CA SER A 377 5.00 30.48 -9.36
C SER A 377 4.92 31.86 -8.71
N ALA A 378 4.80 32.90 -9.53
CA ALA A 378 4.52 34.26 -9.05
C ALA A 378 3.07 34.42 -8.53
N THR A 379 2.17 33.53 -8.94
CA THR A 379 0.74 33.50 -8.58
C THR A 379 0.32 32.14 -8.03
N PRO A 380 0.90 31.64 -6.91
CA PRO A 380 0.68 30.27 -6.44
C PRO A 380 -0.79 29.91 -6.18
N GLY A 381 -1.62 30.89 -5.80
CA GLY A 381 -3.05 30.67 -5.56
C GLY A 381 -3.81 30.33 -6.84
N ASP A 382 -3.70 31.19 -7.85
CA ASP A 382 -4.39 31.02 -9.13
C ASP A 382 -3.85 29.77 -9.87
N ASP A 383 -2.53 29.60 -9.88
CA ASP A 383 -1.89 28.46 -10.55
C ASP A 383 -2.22 27.11 -9.91
N ALA A 384 -2.47 27.07 -8.60
CA ALA A 384 -2.90 25.85 -7.91
C ALA A 384 -4.31 25.41 -8.32
N ILE A 385 -5.21 26.38 -8.53
CA ILE A 385 -6.59 26.13 -8.98
C ILE A 385 -6.59 25.66 -10.44
N GLU A 386 -5.68 26.17 -11.27
CA GLU A 386 -5.56 25.83 -12.69
C GLU A 386 -4.76 24.52 -12.95
N CYS A 387 -4.21 23.90 -11.91
CA CYS A 387 -3.51 22.64 -12.02
C CYS A 387 -4.39 21.55 -12.67
N ARG A 388 -3.87 20.91 -13.72
CA ARG A 388 -4.61 19.96 -14.57
C ARG A 388 -3.88 18.63 -14.76
N PRO A 389 -4.60 17.54 -15.07
CA PRO A 389 -3.97 16.28 -15.45
C PRO A 389 -3.20 16.40 -16.78
N PRO A 390 -2.14 15.60 -17.00
CA PRO A 390 -1.39 15.56 -18.25
C PRO A 390 -2.22 15.11 -19.46
N ARG A 391 -3.24 14.27 -19.25
CA ARG A 391 -4.10 13.74 -20.31
C ARG A 391 -5.54 14.16 -20.10
N GLN A 392 -5.85 15.43 -20.38
CA GLN A 392 -7.22 15.93 -20.28
C GLN A 392 -8.17 15.18 -21.22
N VAL A 393 -9.31 14.78 -20.69
CA VAL A 393 -10.38 14.13 -21.44
C VAL A 393 -11.64 14.96 -21.34
N GLU A 394 -12.28 15.18 -22.48
CA GLU A 394 -13.56 15.88 -22.55
C GLU A 394 -14.61 15.21 -21.63
N PRO A 395 -15.36 15.98 -20.82
CA PRO A 395 -16.30 15.43 -19.85
C PRO A 395 -17.27 14.39 -20.43
N TRP A 396 -17.77 14.61 -21.65
CA TRP A 396 -18.68 13.66 -22.31
C TRP A 396 -18.02 12.31 -22.62
N ARG A 397 -16.71 12.29 -22.97
CA ARG A 397 -15.96 11.05 -23.22
C ARG A 397 -15.76 10.30 -21.92
N ARG A 398 -15.46 11.01 -20.84
CA ARG A 398 -15.34 10.44 -19.49
C ARG A 398 -16.65 9.74 -19.10
N ILE A 399 -17.77 10.45 -19.21
CA ILE A 399 -19.11 9.91 -18.91
C ILE A 399 -19.43 8.70 -19.80
N PHE A 400 -19.14 8.79 -21.11
CA PHE A 400 -19.39 7.70 -22.05
C PHE A 400 -18.62 6.42 -21.68
N TRP A 401 -17.32 6.52 -21.42
CA TRP A 401 -16.50 5.35 -21.09
C TRP A 401 -16.78 4.79 -19.70
N GLN A 402 -17.06 5.64 -18.71
CA GLN A 402 -17.53 5.19 -17.39
C GLN A 402 -18.89 4.49 -17.48
N GLY A 403 -19.83 5.06 -18.23
CA GLY A 403 -21.13 4.44 -18.49
C GLY A 403 -21.00 3.10 -19.20
N THR A 404 -20.11 3.03 -20.20
CA THR A 404 -19.82 1.78 -20.92
C THR A 404 -19.23 0.73 -19.98
N PHE A 405 -18.24 1.10 -19.16
CA PHE A 405 -17.65 0.20 -18.17
C PHE A 405 -18.70 -0.36 -17.21
N VAL A 406 -19.51 0.50 -16.60
CA VAL A 406 -20.57 0.10 -15.67
C VAL A 406 -21.62 -0.77 -16.35
N ALA A 407 -22.05 -0.42 -17.57
CA ALA A 407 -23.01 -1.20 -18.33
C ALA A 407 -22.46 -2.60 -18.68
N THR A 408 -21.19 -2.70 -19.11
CA THR A 408 -20.56 -3.99 -19.40
C THR A 408 -20.47 -4.87 -18.16
N ILE A 409 -20.03 -4.32 -17.01
CA ILE A 409 -19.99 -5.07 -15.75
C ILE A 409 -21.40 -5.47 -15.30
N GLY A 410 -22.38 -4.58 -15.40
CA GLY A 410 -23.78 -4.87 -15.07
C GLY A 410 -24.36 -6.00 -15.92
N LEU A 411 -24.16 -5.97 -17.24
CA LEU A 411 -24.59 -7.03 -18.16
C LEU A 411 -23.89 -8.36 -17.88
N PHE A 412 -22.59 -8.32 -17.53
CA PHE A 412 -21.85 -9.51 -17.13
C PHE A 412 -22.41 -10.14 -15.84
N LEU A 413 -22.70 -9.35 -14.81
CA LEU A 413 -23.30 -9.86 -13.58
C LEU A 413 -24.72 -10.39 -13.80
N LEU A 414 -25.52 -9.71 -14.63
CA LEU A 414 -26.86 -10.18 -15.00
C LEU A 414 -26.82 -11.50 -15.77
N SER A 415 -25.81 -11.72 -16.62
CA SER A 415 -25.66 -12.97 -17.36
C SER A 415 -25.30 -14.16 -16.44
N ILE A 416 -24.53 -13.93 -15.38
CA ILE A 416 -24.26 -14.93 -14.35
C ILE A 416 -25.56 -15.30 -13.63
N MET A 417 -26.35 -14.29 -13.22
CA MET A 417 -27.63 -14.53 -12.55
C MET A 417 -28.62 -15.28 -13.45
N SER A 418 -28.75 -14.88 -14.72
CA SER A 418 -29.66 -15.55 -15.66
C SER A 418 -29.22 -16.98 -15.95
N SER A 419 -27.91 -17.22 -16.08
CA SER A 419 -27.35 -18.58 -16.22
C SER A 419 -27.65 -19.45 -15.00
N GLY A 420 -27.59 -18.89 -13.78
CA GLY A 420 -27.99 -19.60 -12.56
C GLY A 420 -29.47 -19.97 -12.54
N ILE A 421 -30.36 -19.08 -12.98
CA ILE A 421 -31.80 -19.35 -13.11
C ILE A 421 -32.04 -20.46 -14.13
N VAL A 422 -31.40 -20.40 -15.30
CA VAL A 422 -31.50 -21.44 -16.33
C VAL A 422 -31.00 -22.78 -15.81
N LEU A 423 -29.88 -22.80 -15.08
CA LEU A 423 -29.35 -24.02 -14.48
C LEU A 423 -30.32 -24.62 -13.46
N LEU A 424 -30.87 -23.82 -12.55
CA LEU A 424 -31.87 -24.28 -11.58
C LEU A 424 -33.13 -24.83 -12.28
N TRP A 425 -33.57 -24.16 -13.34
CA TRP A 425 -34.68 -24.63 -14.17
C TRP A 425 -34.37 -25.97 -14.85
N LEU A 426 -33.17 -26.13 -15.41
CA LEU A 426 -32.71 -27.39 -16.02
C LEU A 426 -32.64 -28.52 -14.97
N ILE A 427 -32.09 -28.26 -13.78
CA ILE A 427 -32.04 -29.23 -12.68
C ILE A 427 -33.46 -29.68 -12.30
N TRP A 428 -34.37 -28.73 -12.12
CA TRP A 428 -35.78 -29.03 -11.82
C TRP A 428 -36.45 -29.82 -12.95
N TYR A 429 -36.23 -29.43 -14.21
CA TYR A 429 -36.79 -30.10 -15.39
C TYR A 429 -36.32 -31.56 -15.49
N PHE A 430 -35.02 -31.82 -15.34
CA PHE A 430 -34.50 -33.19 -15.41
C PHE A 430 -34.87 -34.01 -14.19
N ALA A 431 -34.93 -33.43 -12.99
CA ALA A 431 -35.39 -34.12 -11.78
C ALA A 431 -36.85 -34.55 -11.89
N THR A 432 -37.73 -33.67 -12.39
CA THR A 432 -39.15 -33.98 -12.62
C THR A 432 -39.34 -35.04 -13.71
N LYS A 433 -38.56 -34.97 -14.80
CA LYS A 433 -38.56 -36.03 -15.84
C LYS A 433 -38.09 -37.37 -15.30
N LEU A 434 -36.99 -37.41 -14.54
CA LEU A 434 -36.48 -38.63 -13.93
C LEU A 434 -37.51 -39.24 -12.95
N PHE A 435 -38.11 -38.41 -12.11
CA PHE A 435 -39.17 -38.85 -11.20
C PHE A 435 -40.37 -39.44 -11.98
N SER A 436 -40.79 -38.80 -13.08
CA SER A 436 -41.88 -39.32 -13.92
C SER A 436 -41.55 -40.65 -14.59
N LEU A 437 -40.30 -40.85 -15.02
CA LEU A 437 -39.83 -42.11 -15.62
C LEU A 437 -39.78 -43.24 -14.57
N LEU A 438 -39.23 -42.97 -13.38
CA LEU A 438 -39.17 -43.93 -12.29
C LEU A 438 -40.58 -44.31 -11.79
N ALA A 439 -41.48 -43.35 -11.66
CA ALA A 439 -42.88 -43.60 -11.30
C ALA A 439 -43.63 -44.39 -12.39
N GLY A 440 -43.33 -44.14 -13.67
CA GLY A 440 -43.85 -44.92 -14.80
C GLY A 440 -43.38 -46.37 -14.78
N ALA A 441 -42.08 -46.59 -14.60
CA ALA A 441 -41.50 -47.93 -14.50
C ALA A 441 -42.06 -48.74 -13.32
N ALA A 442 -42.22 -48.11 -12.15
CA ALA A 442 -42.82 -48.75 -10.97
C ALA A 442 -44.28 -49.17 -11.20
N ARG A 443 -45.07 -48.39 -11.95
CA ARG A 443 -46.46 -48.73 -12.32
C ARG A 443 -46.53 -49.85 -13.36
N GLU A 444 -45.62 -49.88 -14.32
CA GLU A 444 -45.53 -51.00 -15.27
C GLU A 444 -45.15 -52.30 -14.57
N GLU A 445 -44.23 -52.25 -13.62
CA GLU A 445 -43.81 -53.41 -12.83
C GLU A 445 -44.95 -53.93 -11.94
N SER A 446 -45.67 -53.04 -11.23
CA SER A 446 -46.85 -53.43 -10.43
C SER A 446 -47.96 -54.02 -11.31
N GLY A 447 -48.22 -53.42 -12.48
CA GLY A 447 -49.21 -53.93 -13.43
C GLY A 447 -48.82 -55.28 -14.04
N ARG A 448 -47.53 -55.57 -14.20
CA ARG A 448 -47.02 -56.89 -14.66
C ARG A 448 -47.18 -57.97 -13.60
N VAL A 449 -46.94 -57.65 -12.32
CA VAL A 449 -47.15 -58.57 -11.20
C VAL A 449 -48.64 -58.93 -11.09
N GLU A 450 -49.53 -57.94 -11.15
CA GLU A 450 -50.98 -58.16 -11.03
C GLU A 450 -51.56 -58.94 -12.23
N LYS A 451 -50.99 -58.79 -13.43
CA LYS A 451 -51.38 -59.60 -14.61
C LYS A 451 -50.92 -61.05 -14.51
N LYS A 452 -49.75 -61.31 -13.91
CA LYS A 452 -49.24 -62.66 -13.66
C LYS A 452 -50.07 -63.41 -12.61
N GLU A 453 -50.59 -62.71 -11.60
CA GLU A 453 -51.49 -63.32 -10.60
C GLU A 453 -52.88 -63.67 -11.16
N LYS A 454 -53.35 -62.98 -12.21
CA LYS A 454 -54.65 -63.26 -12.85
C LYS A 454 -54.60 -64.32 -13.96
N THR A 455 -53.43 -64.89 -14.25
CA THR A 455 -53.22 -65.91 -15.32
C THR A 455 -52.69 -67.26 -14.83
N ASN A 456 -52.57 -67.43 -13.51
CA ASN A 456 -52.53 -68.74 -12.83
C ASN A 456 -53.87 -68.99 -12.13
#